data_AF-A0A952LCB4-F1
#
_entry.id   AF-A0A952LCB4-F1
#
_cell.length_a   1.000
_cell.length_b   1.000
_cell.length_c   1.000
_cell.angle_alpha   90.00
_cell.angle_beta   90.00
_cell.angle_gamma   90.00
#
_symmetry.space_group_name_H-M   'P 1'
#
loop_
_entity.id
_entity.type
_entity.pdbx_description
1 polymer ?
#
loop_
_entity_poly.entity_id
_entity_poly.type
_entity_poly.pdbx_seq_one_letter_code
_entity_poly.pdbx_strand_id
1 'polypeptide(L)'
;MSAEATTTDHVDPTLVGTMATRAERRGRRVPWRFIGGRVAFYAFTLWAAITINFFLPRMMKGDAVSSYMARSQGQLTPDAEKALRAMFGLDTSVPLWQQYLDYWNMLFHGNLGVSISTGMAPVGEAIASALPWTLGLVGFATVVSFMIGTSLGAVIGWKRGGRLDVFVPVTTFLGTVPYFWVGLILIAVF
;
A
#
# COMPACT_ATOMS: atom_id res chain seq x y z
N MET A 1 -30.66 73.75 -27.13
CA MET A 1 -30.26 72.37 -27.44
C MET A 1 -28.75 72.38 -27.55
N SER A 2 -28.05 72.25 -26.42
CA SER A 2 -26.60 72.44 -26.33
C SER A 2 -25.96 71.14 -25.87
N ALA A 3 -24.92 70.74 -26.59
CA ALA A 3 -24.30 69.43 -26.56
C ALA A 3 -23.54 69.14 -25.25
N GLU A 4 -23.69 67.90 -24.77
CA GLU A 4 -23.01 67.31 -23.63
C GLU A 4 -21.71 66.67 -24.12
N ALA A 5 -20.57 67.14 -23.61
CA ALA A 5 -19.25 66.63 -23.96
C ALA A 5 -18.83 65.52 -22.98
N THR A 6 -18.92 64.27 -23.43
CA THR A 6 -18.46 63.08 -22.71
C THR A 6 -16.93 63.04 -22.69
N THR A 7 -16.32 63.32 -21.55
CA THR A 7 -14.88 63.10 -21.32
C THR A 7 -14.65 61.62 -21.05
N THR A 8 -14.02 60.92 -21.99
CA THR A 8 -13.52 59.56 -21.78
C THR A 8 -12.16 59.62 -21.10
N ASP A 9 -12.11 59.24 -19.82
CA ASP A 9 -10.87 59.12 -19.06
C ASP A 9 -10.04 57.96 -19.63
N HIS A 10 -8.90 58.30 -20.25
CA HIS A 10 -8.03 57.35 -20.93
C HIS A 10 -7.09 56.74 -19.89
N VAL A 11 -7.51 55.63 -19.27
CA VAL A 11 -6.69 54.91 -18.29
C VAL A 11 -5.48 54.30 -18.99
N ASP A 12 -4.28 54.80 -18.66
CA ASP A 12 -3.01 54.33 -19.21
C ASP A 12 -2.66 52.92 -18.67
N PRO A 13 -2.64 51.88 -19.53
CA PRO A 13 -2.37 50.50 -19.10
C PRO A 13 -0.93 50.28 -18.62
N THR A 14 -0.02 51.25 -18.80
CA THR A 14 1.38 51.13 -18.38
C THR A 14 1.63 51.43 -16.89
N LEU A 15 0.65 52.02 -16.19
CA LEU A 15 0.73 52.29 -14.75
C LEU A 15 0.39 51.08 -13.87
N VAL A 16 -0.10 49.98 -14.46
CA VAL A 16 -0.31 48.70 -13.74
C VAL A 16 1.01 47.91 -13.71
N GLY A 17 2.07 48.59 -13.28
CA GLY A 17 3.39 48.02 -13.07
C GLY A 17 3.41 47.14 -11.83
N THR A 18 3.75 45.87 -12.03
CA THR A 18 4.55 45.07 -11.08
C THR A 18 3.92 44.85 -9.69
N MET A 19 2.84 44.07 -9.63
CA MET A 19 2.60 43.26 -8.43
C MET A 19 3.64 42.13 -8.39
N ALA A 20 4.84 42.45 -7.90
CA ALA A 20 5.84 41.46 -7.56
C ALA A 20 5.24 40.52 -6.51
N THR A 21 4.89 39.30 -6.94
CA THR A 21 4.47 38.21 -6.07
C THR A 21 5.63 37.86 -5.14
N ARG A 22 5.70 38.52 -3.98
CA ARG A 22 6.67 38.24 -2.94
C ARG A 22 6.30 36.89 -2.33
N ALA A 23 6.86 35.83 -2.89
CA ALA A 23 6.77 34.49 -2.32
C ALA A 23 7.53 34.47 -0.98
N GLU A 24 6.83 34.76 0.12
CA GLU A 24 7.34 34.53 1.46
C GLU A 24 7.57 33.02 1.62
N ARG A 25 8.83 32.59 1.48
CA ARG A 25 9.30 31.26 1.89
C ARG A 25 9.26 31.17 3.41
N ARG A 26 8.06 31.03 3.97
CA ARG A 26 7.89 30.74 5.40
C ARG A 26 8.33 29.29 5.62
N GLY A 27 9.55 29.11 6.13
CA GLY A 27 10.09 27.81 6.49
C GLY A 27 9.10 27.08 7.40
N ARG A 28 8.45 26.05 6.84
CA ARG A 28 7.42 25.28 7.52
C ARG A 28 8.11 24.39 8.56
N ARG A 29 8.40 24.95 9.74
CA ARG A 29 8.88 24.16 10.88
C ARG A 29 7.79 23.15 11.21
N VAL A 30 8.07 21.87 10.95
CA VAL A 30 7.15 20.78 11.27
C VAL A 30 7.01 20.78 12.79
N PRO A 31 5.82 21.06 13.35
CA PRO A 31 5.67 21.13 14.79
C PRO A 31 5.89 19.72 15.36
N TRP A 32 6.73 19.59 16.39
CA TRP A 32 6.99 18.30 17.06
C TRP A 32 5.71 17.57 17.52
N ARG A 33 4.64 18.33 17.77
CA ARG A 33 3.27 17.82 18.04
C ARG A 33 2.69 16.99 16.88
N PHE A 34 2.99 17.37 15.63
CA PHE A 34 2.56 16.64 14.44
C PHE A 34 3.30 15.30 14.29
N ILE A 35 4.60 15.29 14.56
CA ILE A 35 5.41 14.06 14.54
C ILE A 35 4.95 13.11 15.65
N GLY A 36 4.76 13.61 16.88
CA GLY A 36 4.25 12.80 18.00
C GLY A 36 2.88 12.19 17.72
N GLY A 37 1.95 12.98 17.15
CA GLY A 37 0.63 12.47 16.76
C GLY A 37 0.70 11.37 15.68
N ARG A 38 1.60 11.51 14.70
CA ARG A 38 1.83 10.49 13.66
C ARG A 38 2.42 9.20 14.24
N VAL A 39 3.42 9.32 15.10
CA VAL A 39 4.06 8.16 15.76
C VAL A 39 3.05 7.42 16.63
N ALA A 40 2.25 8.14 17.42
CA ALA A 40 1.20 7.53 18.24
C ALA A 40 0.15 6.81 17.38
N PHE A 41 -0.26 7.40 16.26
CA PHE A 41 -1.17 6.76 15.31
C PHE A 41 -0.58 5.48 14.74
N TYR A 42 0.65 5.51 14.24
CA TYR A 42 1.30 4.31 13.69
C TYR A 42 1.54 3.23 14.74
N ALA A 43 1.93 3.61 15.96
CA ALA A 43 2.08 2.67 17.07
C ALA A 43 0.74 2.00 17.41
N PHE A 44 -0.34 2.77 17.46
CA PHE A 44 -1.69 2.24 17.67
C PHE A 44 -2.11 1.31 16.53
N THR A 45 -1.88 1.70 15.27
CA THR A 45 -2.18 0.84 14.11
C THR A 45 -1.38 -0.46 14.16
N LEU A 46 -0.08 -0.41 14.50
CA LEU A 46 0.76 -1.59 14.64
C LEU A 46 0.26 -2.50 15.76
N TRP A 47 -0.02 -1.94 16.94
CA TRP A 47 -0.59 -2.68 18.07
C TRP A 47 -1.92 -3.33 17.71
N ALA A 48 -2.82 -2.60 17.04
CA ALA A 48 -4.10 -3.13 16.59
C ALA A 48 -3.91 -4.26 15.57
N ALA A 49 -3.02 -4.09 14.58
CA ALA A 49 -2.72 -5.11 13.58
C ALA A 49 -2.14 -6.39 14.20
N ILE A 50 -1.18 -6.28 15.13
CA ILE A 50 -0.59 -7.41 15.84
C ILE A 50 -1.65 -8.13 16.68
N THR A 51 -2.50 -7.36 17.37
CA THR A 51 -3.59 -7.90 18.19
C THR A 51 -4.60 -8.65 17.33
N ILE A 52 -5.02 -8.06 16.21
CA ILE A 52 -5.90 -8.72 15.25
C ILE A 52 -5.25 -9.98 14.70
N ASN A 53 -3.99 -9.93 14.27
CA ASN A 53 -3.27 -11.11 13.76
C ASN A 53 -3.14 -12.22 14.81
N PHE A 54 -3.02 -11.87 16.09
CA PHE A 54 -3.01 -12.84 17.17
C PHE A 54 -4.38 -13.49 17.36
N PHE A 55 -5.46 -12.70 17.43
CA PHE A 55 -6.79 -13.22 17.74
C PHE A 55 -7.51 -13.84 16.54
N LEU A 56 -7.30 -13.33 15.33
CA LEU A 56 -8.07 -13.71 14.14
C LEU A 56 -7.95 -15.21 13.82
N PRO A 57 -6.75 -15.84 13.79
CA PRO A 57 -6.64 -17.29 13.64
C PRO A 57 -7.23 -18.07 14.81
N ARG A 58 -7.16 -17.53 16.04
CA ARG A 58 -7.66 -18.18 17.27
C ARG A 58 -9.19 -18.15 17.37
N MET A 59 -9.84 -17.17 16.72
CA MET A 59 -11.29 -17.05 16.65
C MET A 59 -11.90 -17.83 15.49
N MET A 60 -11.10 -18.18 14.47
CA MET A 60 -11.54 -19.07 13.41
C MET A 60 -11.78 -20.46 13.99
N LYS A 61 -13.06 -20.83 14.11
CA LYS A 61 -13.49 -22.16 14.55
C LYS A 61 -13.11 -23.19 13.48
N GLY A 62 -11.91 -23.72 13.60
CA GLY A 62 -11.36 -24.77 12.77
C GLY A 62 -9.95 -25.01 13.28
N ASP A 63 -9.73 -26.14 13.95
CA ASP A 63 -8.44 -26.48 14.54
C ASP A 63 -7.42 -26.55 13.39
N ALA A 64 -6.65 -25.47 13.17
CA ALA A 64 -5.73 -25.34 12.03
C ALA A 64 -4.73 -26.50 12.01
N VAL A 65 -4.39 -26.99 13.21
CA VAL A 65 -3.62 -28.21 13.44
C VAL A 65 -4.33 -29.43 12.87
N SER A 66 -5.62 -29.63 13.16
CA SER A 66 -6.40 -30.75 12.60
C SER A 66 -6.48 -30.71 11.07
N SER A 67 -6.63 -29.52 10.47
CA SER A 67 -6.67 -29.37 9.02
C SER A 67 -5.31 -29.66 8.36
N TYR A 68 -4.22 -29.32 9.05
CA TYR A 68 -2.86 -29.65 8.61
C TYR A 68 -2.55 -31.13 8.80
N MET A 69 -2.97 -31.75 9.90
CA MET A 69 -2.84 -33.18 10.14
C MET A 69 -3.62 -34.01 9.11
N ALA A 70 -4.83 -33.56 8.76
CA ALA A 70 -5.64 -34.18 7.71
C ALA A 70 -4.96 -34.12 6.34
N ARG A 71 -4.27 -33.01 6.03
CA ARG A 71 -3.47 -32.87 4.80
C ARG A 71 -2.16 -33.65 4.84
N SER A 72 -1.57 -33.83 6.01
CA SER A 72 -0.30 -34.55 6.21
C SER A 72 -0.48 -36.06 6.38
N GLN A 73 -1.70 -36.59 6.17
CA GLN A 73 -2.03 -38.02 6.27
C GLN A 73 -1.57 -38.69 7.59
N GLY A 74 -1.58 -37.97 8.70
CA GLY A 74 -1.17 -38.52 10.00
C GLY A 74 0.32 -38.79 10.16
N GLN A 75 1.19 -38.23 9.31
CA GLN A 75 2.66 -38.38 9.42
C GLN A 75 3.30 -37.54 10.54
N LEU A 76 2.51 -36.86 11.37
CA LEU A 76 3.02 -36.05 12.47
C LEU A 76 3.14 -36.91 13.74
N THR A 77 4.33 -36.90 14.34
CA THR A 77 4.53 -37.51 15.66
C THR A 77 3.68 -36.78 16.72
N PRO A 78 3.23 -37.46 17.79
CA PRO A 78 2.45 -36.83 18.86
C PRO A 78 3.14 -35.61 19.49
N ASP A 79 4.47 -35.62 19.55
CA ASP A 79 5.27 -34.49 20.01
C ASP A 79 5.22 -33.30 19.05
N ALA A 80 5.24 -33.55 17.74
CA ALA A 80 5.09 -32.51 16.73
C ALA A 80 3.67 -31.90 16.75
N GLU A 81 2.64 -32.71 17.01
CA GLU A 81 1.27 -32.22 17.19
C GLU A 81 1.15 -31.27 18.39
N LYS A 82 1.76 -31.64 19.53
CA LYS A 82 1.76 -30.79 20.73
C LYS A 82 2.53 -29.49 20.52
N ALA A 83 3.70 -29.56 19.87
CA ALA A 83 4.47 -28.37 19.48
C ALA A 83 3.67 -27.47 18.53
N LEU A 84 2.93 -28.04 17.59
CA LEU A 84 2.12 -27.30 16.64
C LEU A 84 0.93 -26.61 17.34
N ARG A 85 0.23 -27.29 18.25
CA ARG A 85 -0.82 -26.68 19.08
C ARG A 85 -0.27 -25.53 19.94
N ALA A 86 0.91 -25.69 20.52
CA ALA A 86 1.59 -24.63 21.26
C ALA A 86 1.93 -23.42 20.36
N MET A 87 2.46 -23.66 19.15
CA MET A 87 2.74 -22.61 18.17
C MET A 87 1.49 -21.82 17.75
N PHE A 88 0.32 -22.48 17.70
CA PHE A 88 -0.96 -21.82 17.38
C PHE A 88 -1.66 -21.21 18.60
N GLY A 89 -1.08 -21.31 19.80
CA GLY A 89 -1.71 -20.84 21.02
C GLY A 89 -3.00 -21.59 21.38
N LEU A 90 -3.14 -22.80 20.84
CA LEU A 90 -4.18 -23.77 21.20
C LEU A 90 -3.77 -24.59 22.43
N ASP A 91 -2.56 -24.38 22.94
CA ASP A 91 -2.12 -24.97 24.20
C ASP A 91 -2.80 -24.27 25.37
N THR A 92 -3.78 -24.96 25.95
CA THR A 92 -4.56 -24.53 27.12
C THR A 92 -3.72 -24.46 28.40
N SER A 93 -2.47 -24.94 28.39
CA SER A 93 -1.60 -24.92 29.57
C SER A 93 -0.99 -23.56 29.89
N VAL A 94 -0.94 -22.64 28.91
CA VAL A 94 -0.36 -21.29 29.09
C VAL A 94 -1.47 -20.23 29.05
N PRO A 95 -1.54 -19.31 30.03
CA PRO A 95 -2.48 -18.19 30.00
C PRO A 95 -2.40 -17.38 28.70
N LEU A 96 -3.56 -17.00 28.13
CA LEU A 96 -3.64 -16.26 26.85
C LEU A 96 -2.80 -14.97 26.84
N TRP A 97 -2.69 -14.28 27.97
CA TRP A 97 -1.90 -13.06 28.08
C TRP A 97 -0.39 -13.32 27.94
N GLN A 98 0.11 -14.46 28.43
CA GLN A 98 1.52 -14.85 28.28
C GLN A 98 1.81 -15.17 26.82
N GLN A 99 0.94 -15.93 26.16
CA GLN A 99 1.07 -16.23 24.72
C GLN A 99 1.11 -14.95 23.86
N TYR A 100 0.35 -13.92 24.25
CA TYR A 100 0.37 -12.63 23.57
C TYR A 100 1.70 -11.90 23.76
N LEU A 101 2.25 -11.88 24.98
CA LEU A 101 3.56 -11.28 25.26
C LEU A 101 4.70 -12.04 24.56
N ASP A 102 4.64 -13.38 24.54
CA ASP A 102 5.61 -14.22 23.83
C ASP A 102 5.57 -13.95 22.33
N TYR A 103 4.37 -13.74 21.76
CA TYR A 103 4.19 -13.35 20.36
C TYR A 103 4.84 -11.99 20.05
N TRP A 104 4.67 -11.00 20.95
CA TRP A 104 5.39 -9.74 20.84
C TRP A 104 6.91 -9.92 20.91
N ASN A 105 7.38 -10.75 21.84
CA ASN A 105 8.80 -11.02 21.99
C ASN A 105 9.40 -11.64 20.72
N MET A 106 8.73 -12.65 20.15
CA MET A 106 9.13 -13.25 18.87
C MET A 106 9.21 -12.20 17.75
N LEU A 107 8.19 -11.33 17.64
CA LEU A 107 8.13 -10.30 16.60
C LEU A 107 9.27 -9.28 16.72
N PHE A 108 9.59 -8.83 17.94
CA PHE A 108 10.71 -7.90 18.17
C PHE A 108 12.09 -8.52 17.90
N HIS A 109 12.21 -9.86 17.99
CA HIS A 109 13.41 -10.59 17.62
C HIS A 109 13.45 -11.00 16.13
N GLY A 110 12.48 -10.56 15.33
CA GLY A 110 12.41 -10.88 13.90
C GLY A 110 11.92 -12.30 13.60
N ASN A 111 11.42 -13.03 14.60
CA ASN A 111 10.82 -14.34 14.40
C ASN A 111 9.33 -14.18 14.07
N LEU A 112 9.00 -14.35 12.79
CA LEU A 112 7.63 -14.26 12.26
C LEU A 112 6.85 -15.57 12.39
N GLY A 113 7.47 -16.62 12.93
CA GLY A 113 6.90 -17.96 12.99
C GLY A 113 7.06 -18.75 11.69
N VAL A 114 6.30 -19.82 11.57
CA VAL A 114 6.35 -20.79 10.46
C VAL A 114 5.07 -20.77 9.63
N SER A 115 5.20 -21.02 8.34
CA SER A 115 4.08 -21.08 7.40
C SER A 115 3.56 -22.52 7.23
N ILE A 116 2.30 -22.76 7.56
CA ILE A 116 1.66 -24.07 7.35
C ILE A 116 1.49 -24.36 5.84
N SER A 117 1.15 -23.34 5.05
CA SER A 117 0.89 -23.50 3.61
C SER A 117 2.14 -23.90 2.82
N THR A 118 3.31 -23.65 3.39
CA THR A 118 4.63 -23.89 2.79
C THR A 118 5.39 -25.01 3.50
N GLY A 119 4.71 -25.86 4.28
CA GLY A 119 5.33 -27.02 4.93
C GLY A 119 6.20 -26.68 6.15
N MET A 120 5.76 -25.74 6.99
CA MET A 120 6.47 -25.24 8.18
C MET A 120 7.77 -24.47 7.92
N ALA A 121 7.99 -23.98 6.69
CA ALA A 121 9.10 -23.09 6.41
C ALA A 121 8.97 -21.77 7.21
N PRO A 122 10.08 -21.17 7.70
CA PRO A 122 10.04 -19.85 8.34
C PRO A 122 9.40 -18.80 7.44
N VAL A 123 8.45 -18.02 7.97
CA VAL A 123 7.75 -16.99 7.19
C VAL A 123 8.72 -15.96 6.62
N GLY A 124 9.81 -15.66 7.34
CA GLY A 124 10.87 -14.78 6.86
C GLY A 124 11.54 -15.26 5.57
N GLU A 125 11.74 -16.58 5.40
CA GLU A 125 12.32 -17.15 4.18
C GLU A 125 11.34 -17.11 3.01
N ALA A 126 10.06 -17.37 3.28
CA ALA A 126 9.00 -17.23 2.28
C ALA A 126 8.90 -15.77 1.78
N ILE A 127 8.98 -14.79 2.69
CA ILE A 127 9.03 -13.37 2.31
C ILE A 127 10.31 -13.05 1.54
N ALA A 128 11.47 -13.48 2.03
CA ALA A 128 12.76 -13.20 1.41
C ALA A 128 12.87 -13.77 -0.01
N SER A 129 12.28 -14.93 -0.28
CA SER A 129 12.26 -15.54 -1.62
C SER A 129 11.31 -14.82 -2.57
N ALA A 130 10.17 -14.31 -2.10
CA ALA A 130 9.22 -13.58 -2.93
C ALA A 130 9.62 -12.11 -3.19
N LEU A 131 10.30 -11.48 -2.23
CA LEU A 131 10.59 -10.05 -2.22
C LEU A 131 11.38 -9.56 -3.46
N PRO A 132 12.45 -10.25 -3.94
CA PRO A 132 13.16 -9.84 -5.15
C PRO A 132 12.26 -9.81 -6.39
N TRP A 133 11.35 -10.78 -6.54
CA TRP A 133 10.43 -10.84 -7.66
C TRP A 133 9.40 -9.72 -7.60
N THR A 134 8.82 -9.46 -6.42
CA THR A 134 7.88 -8.34 -6.27
C THR A 134 8.55 -7.00 -6.54
N LEU A 135 9.74 -6.76 -5.98
CA LEU A 135 10.49 -5.52 -6.22
C LEU A 135 10.91 -5.38 -7.68
N GLY A 136 11.38 -6.47 -8.31
CA GLY A 136 11.75 -6.49 -9.72
C GLY A 136 10.56 -6.15 -10.62
N LEU A 137 9.43 -6.83 -10.42
CA LEU A 137 8.22 -6.64 -11.22
C LEU A 137 7.60 -5.26 -10.99
N VAL A 138 7.33 -4.89 -9.73
CA VAL A 138 6.71 -3.59 -9.41
C VAL A 138 7.64 -2.45 -9.77
N GLY A 139 8.94 -2.57 -9.48
CA GLY A 139 9.93 -1.57 -9.82
C GLY A 139 10.03 -1.35 -11.33
N PHE A 140 10.18 -2.43 -12.09
CA PHE A 140 10.22 -2.35 -13.55
C PHE A 140 8.92 -1.77 -14.13
N ALA A 141 7.77 -2.29 -13.72
CA ALA A 141 6.47 -1.80 -14.16
C ALA A 141 6.27 -0.31 -13.83
N THR A 142 6.73 0.14 -12.66
CA THR A 142 6.66 1.54 -12.24
C THR A 142 7.53 2.43 -13.12
N VAL A 143 8.79 2.06 -13.36
CA VAL A 143 9.71 2.83 -14.22
C VAL A 143 9.16 2.94 -15.63
N VAL A 144 8.75 1.81 -16.22
CA VAL A 144 8.19 1.79 -17.58
C VAL A 144 6.90 2.62 -17.66
N SER A 145 5.99 2.45 -16.70
CA SER A 145 4.72 3.21 -16.67
C SER A 145 4.96 4.70 -16.49
N PHE A 146 5.91 5.09 -15.64
CA PHE A 146 6.30 6.48 -15.45
C PHE A 146 6.87 7.07 -16.74
N MET A 147 7.85 6.40 -17.37
CA MET A 147 8.46 6.91 -18.60
C MET A 147 7.44 7.04 -19.74
N ILE A 148 6.62 6.02 -19.98
CA ILE A 148 5.62 6.04 -21.06
C ILE A 148 4.52 7.04 -20.74
N GLY A 149 3.94 6.97 -19.53
CA GLY A 149 2.82 7.82 -19.12
C GLY A 149 3.18 9.29 -19.10
N THR A 150 4.34 9.65 -18.55
CA THR A 150 4.80 11.05 -18.52
C THR A 150 5.16 11.55 -19.91
N SER A 151 5.84 10.75 -20.75
CA SER A 151 6.20 11.18 -22.11
C SER A 151 4.96 11.39 -22.97
N LEU A 152 4.03 10.42 -22.97
CA LEU A 152 2.79 10.50 -23.75
C LEU A 152 1.90 11.64 -23.24
N GLY A 153 1.75 11.77 -21.92
CA GLY A 153 1.02 12.86 -21.29
C GLY A 153 1.60 14.24 -21.61
N ALA A 154 2.92 14.38 -21.61
CA ALA A 154 3.60 15.63 -21.97
C ALA A 154 3.37 16.00 -23.44
N VAL A 155 3.48 15.04 -24.36
CA VAL A 155 3.27 15.27 -25.80
C VAL A 155 1.83 15.71 -26.09
N ILE A 156 0.84 15.01 -25.52
CA ILE A 156 -0.58 15.34 -25.66
C ILE A 156 -0.86 16.73 -25.05
N GLY A 157 -0.31 17.01 -23.86
CA GLY A 157 -0.48 18.29 -23.19
C GLY A 157 0.11 19.48 -23.95
N TRP A 158 1.23 19.28 -24.65
CA TRP A 158 1.90 20.30 -25.45
C TRP A 158 1.17 20.56 -26.78
N LYS A 159 0.67 19.52 -27.46
CA LYS A 159 0.01 19.62 -28.77
C LYS A 159 -1.51 19.38 -28.67
N ARG A 160 -2.20 20.28 -27.96
CA ARG A 160 -3.67 20.27 -27.83
C ARG A 160 -4.35 20.33 -29.20
N GLY A 161 -5.38 19.50 -29.41
CA GLY A 161 -6.13 19.40 -30.67
C GLY A 161 -5.44 18.53 -31.73
N GLY A 162 -4.37 17.82 -31.36
CA GLY A 162 -3.62 16.95 -32.26
C GLY A 162 -4.26 15.56 -32.43
N ARG A 163 -3.77 14.79 -33.41
CA ARG A 163 -4.20 13.41 -33.67
C ARG A 163 -3.98 12.45 -32.49
N LEU A 164 -3.12 12.83 -31.53
CA LEU A 164 -2.82 12.04 -30.34
C LEU A 164 -3.85 12.21 -29.21
N ASP A 165 -4.75 13.22 -29.30
CA ASP A 165 -5.83 13.41 -28.32
C ASP A 165 -6.81 12.23 -28.32
N VAL A 166 -6.86 11.44 -29.40
CA VAL A 166 -7.67 10.22 -29.51
C VAL A 166 -7.28 9.15 -28.47
N PHE A 167 -6.06 9.18 -27.94
CA PHE A 167 -5.62 8.23 -26.91
C PHE A 167 -6.11 8.59 -25.50
N VAL A 168 -6.55 9.83 -25.26
CA VAL A 168 -7.00 10.28 -23.94
C VAL A 168 -8.25 9.54 -23.45
N PRO A 169 -9.32 9.40 -24.26
CA PRO A 169 -10.48 8.61 -23.87
C PRO A 169 -10.16 7.12 -23.70
N VAL A 170 -9.29 6.56 -24.55
CA VAL A 170 -8.90 5.13 -24.49
C VAL A 170 -8.15 4.83 -23.20
N THR A 171 -7.18 5.66 -22.83
CA THR A 171 -6.40 5.49 -21.58
C THR A 171 -7.27 5.71 -20.35
N THR A 172 -8.21 6.65 -20.40
CA THR A 172 -9.18 6.89 -19.32
C THR A 172 -10.13 5.70 -19.15
N PHE A 173 -10.63 5.14 -20.25
CA PHE A 173 -11.47 3.95 -20.24
C PHE A 173 -10.71 2.72 -19.71
N LEU A 174 -9.48 2.49 -20.19
CA LEU A 174 -8.65 1.40 -19.67
C LEU A 174 -8.38 1.54 -18.16
N GLY A 175 -8.28 2.76 -17.65
CA GLY A 175 -8.12 3.03 -16.22
C GLY A 175 -9.32 2.63 -15.35
N THR A 176 -10.51 2.46 -15.92
CA THR A 176 -11.70 2.00 -15.18
C THR A 176 -11.85 0.49 -15.18
N VAL A 177 -11.15 -0.22 -16.07
CA VAL A 177 -11.17 -1.67 -16.13
C VAL A 177 -10.43 -2.23 -14.92
N PRO A 178 -11.04 -3.14 -14.13
CA PRO A 178 -10.34 -3.75 -13.02
C PRO A 178 -9.12 -4.55 -13.51
N TYR A 179 -7.98 -4.39 -12.84
CA TYR A 179 -6.71 -5.00 -13.26
C TYR A 179 -6.77 -6.52 -13.44
N PHE A 180 -7.59 -7.22 -12.65
CA PHE A 180 -7.73 -8.68 -12.76
C PHE A 180 -8.38 -9.11 -14.09
N TRP A 181 -9.30 -8.30 -14.65
CA TRP A 181 -9.90 -8.60 -15.96
C TRP A 181 -8.86 -8.56 -17.07
N VAL A 182 -8.01 -7.52 -17.06
CA VAL A 182 -6.90 -7.40 -18.02
C VAL A 182 -5.95 -8.59 -17.86
N GLY A 183 -5.64 -8.97 -16.62
CA GLY A 183 -4.82 -10.15 -16.34
C GLY A 183 -5.41 -11.45 -16.89
N LEU A 184 -6.72 -11.67 -16.72
CA LEU A 184 -7.40 -12.85 -17.25
C LEU A 184 -7.41 -12.89 -18.79
N ILE A 185 -7.63 -11.76 -19.45
CA ILE A 185 -7.56 -11.67 -20.92
C ILE A 185 -6.16 -11.99 -21.41
N LEU A 186 -5.12 -11.44 -20.77
CA LEU A 186 -3.73 -11.73 -21.12
C LEU A 186 -3.42 -13.23 -20.98
N ILE A 187 -3.82 -13.87 -19.87
CA ILE A 187 -3.65 -15.31 -19.68
C ILE A 187 -4.41 -16.12 -20.74
N ALA A 188 -5.57 -15.66 -21.21
CA ALA A 188 -6.35 -16.37 -22.21
C ALA A 188 -5.76 -16.28 -23.63
N VAL A 189 -5.02 -15.20 -23.93
CA VAL A 189 -4.48 -14.91 -25.26
C VAL A 189 -3.02 -15.39 -25.41
N PHE A 190 -2.25 -15.39 -24.34
CA PHE A 190 -0.83 -15.78 -24.30
C PHE A 190 -0.62 -17.03 -23.47
#